data_AF-A0A8J8D7S0-F1
#
_entry.id   AF-A0A8J8D7S0-F1
#
_cell.length_a   1.000
_cell.length_b   1.000
_cell.length_c   1.000
_cell.angle_alpha   90.00
_cell.angle_beta   90.00
_cell.angle_gamma   90.00
#
_symmetry.space_group_name_H-M   'P 1'
#
loop_
_entity.id
_entity.type
_entity.pdbx_description
1 polymer ?
#
loop_
_entity_poly.entity_id
_entity_poly.type
_entity_poly.pdbx_seq_one_letter_code
_entity_poly.pdbx_strand_id
1 'polypeptide(L)'
;MRAFEALGETLTAISKDKKLWRYPVIASGMAGVLIGLSDHVLNRNIWIAILIALSSLLLQLTVVYYPTRAFYYHQKKTPFEESALVMESITGGIKVLLVSIVYGLVVLIVGGLFLLPAILAYYILSGTARYVLAGLLGLPPAILLMGVIAMMIPAYVWTRDFGEGLGVIGVALDNAKEAFVFGALMAAVSVGLWGAAQGLVFISSLVAGGITGALLAGLLDGLITGLSSVISGVAGAAMYRKLRVWVEKERPVRVDPDWLASL
;
A
#
# COMPACT_ATOMS: atom_id res chain seq x y z
N MET A 1 16.45 12.34 7.98
CA MET A 1 15.07 12.47 7.45
C MET A 1 14.37 11.15 7.70
N ARG A 2 13.21 11.17 8.36
CA ARG A 2 12.53 9.96 8.85
C ARG A 2 12.04 9.07 7.71
N ALA A 3 11.61 9.68 6.60
CA ALA A 3 11.19 8.96 5.40
C ALA A 3 12.28 8.02 4.83
N PHE A 4 13.51 8.52 4.71
CA PHE A 4 14.65 7.71 4.22
C PHE A 4 15.06 6.64 5.22
N GLU A 5 15.01 6.92 6.52
CA GLU A 5 15.28 5.91 7.54
C GLU A 5 14.22 4.80 7.54
N ALA A 6 12.94 5.12 7.29
CA ALA A 6 11.87 4.13 7.19
C ALA A 6 12.12 3.17 6.01
N LEU A 7 12.55 3.69 4.86
CA LEU A 7 12.93 2.86 3.71
C LEU A 7 14.22 2.07 3.96
N GLY A 8 15.24 2.67 4.56
CA GLY A 8 16.48 1.96 4.92
C GLY A 8 16.22 0.81 5.90
N GLU A 9 15.34 1.04 6.89
CA GLU A 9 14.89 0.00 7.81
C GLU A 9 14.11 -1.11 7.09
N THR A 10 13.26 -0.74 6.14
CA THR A 10 12.51 -1.68 5.30
C THR A 10 13.45 -2.60 4.53
N LEU A 11 14.41 -2.03 3.80
CA LEU A 11 15.40 -2.79 3.02
C LEU A 11 16.27 -3.68 3.91
N THR A 12 16.63 -3.19 5.10
CA THR A 12 17.42 -3.95 6.08
C THR A 12 16.63 -5.11 6.67
N ALA A 13 15.34 -4.92 6.98
CA ALA A 13 14.50 -5.98 7.52
C ALA A 13 14.25 -7.07 6.47
N ILE A 14 13.87 -6.69 5.25
CA ILE A 14 13.62 -7.60 4.14
C ILE A 14 14.88 -8.42 3.78
N SER A 15 16.07 -7.83 3.85
CA SER A 15 17.32 -8.55 3.59
C SER A 15 17.70 -9.54 4.68
N LYS A 16 17.38 -9.23 5.94
CA LYS A 16 17.73 -10.07 7.11
C LYS A 16 16.77 -11.24 7.31
N ASP A 17 15.48 -11.06 7.07
CA ASP A 17 14.46 -12.06 7.36
C ASP A 17 13.60 -12.36 6.13
N LYS A 18 13.87 -13.53 5.53
CA LYS A 18 13.15 -14.00 4.34
C LYS A 18 11.67 -14.23 4.61
N LYS A 19 11.25 -14.49 5.86
CA LYS A 19 9.84 -14.71 6.21
C LYS A 19 8.98 -13.47 5.97
N LEU A 20 9.57 -12.27 5.91
CA LEU A 20 8.85 -11.02 5.65
C LEU A 20 8.29 -10.93 4.23
N TRP A 21 8.98 -11.52 3.26
CA TRP A 21 8.70 -11.30 1.84
C TRP A 21 8.42 -12.57 1.05
N ARG A 22 8.93 -13.74 1.49
CA ARG A 22 8.82 -14.99 0.73
C ARG A 22 7.38 -15.37 0.42
N TYR A 23 6.53 -15.46 1.43
CA TYR A 23 5.13 -15.82 1.23
C TYR A 23 4.36 -14.78 0.39
N PRO A 24 4.39 -13.47 0.70
CA PRO A 24 3.67 -12.48 -0.09
C PRO A 24 4.07 -12.46 -1.57
N VAL A 25 5.35 -12.62 -1.86
CA VAL A 25 5.86 -12.65 -3.24
C VAL A 25 5.37 -13.90 -3.97
N ILE A 26 5.49 -15.09 -3.36
CA ILE A 26 5.00 -16.34 -3.97
C ILE A 26 3.48 -16.31 -4.15
N ALA A 27 2.73 -15.89 -3.13
CA ALA A 27 1.27 -15.80 -3.19
C ALA A 27 0.81 -14.85 -4.30
N SER A 28 1.46 -13.70 -4.46
CA SER A 28 1.15 -12.75 -5.53
C SER A 28 1.52 -13.29 -6.91
N GLY A 29 2.65 -13.98 -7.04
CA GLY A 29 3.04 -14.65 -8.28
C GLY A 29 2.03 -15.72 -8.71
N MET A 30 1.60 -16.57 -7.77
CA MET A 30 0.55 -17.57 -8.02
C MET A 30 -0.78 -16.91 -8.38
N ALA A 31 -1.15 -15.82 -7.69
CA ALA A 31 -2.36 -15.06 -7.99
C ALA A 31 -2.33 -14.49 -9.42
N GLY A 32 -1.19 -13.94 -9.86
CA GLY A 32 -1.03 -13.43 -11.23
C GLY A 32 -1.12 -14.52 -12.29
N VAL A 33 -0.55 -15.71 -12.04
CA VAL A 33 -0.72 -16.88 -12.92
C VAL A 33 -2.19 -17.30 -13.01
N LEU A 34 -2.90 -17.33 -11.89
CA LEU A 34 -4.32 -17.67 -11.86
C LEU A 34 -5.16 -16.64 -12.63
N ILE A 35 -4.83 -15.34 -12.56
CA ILE A 35 -5.52 -14.30 -13.36
C ILE A 35 -5.30 -14.56 -14.85
N GLY A 36 -4.05 -14.77 -15.28
CA GLY A 36 -3.75 -15.09 -16.68
C GLY A 36 -4.45 -16.36 -17.18
N LEU A 37 -4.61 -17.37 -16.31
CA LEU A 37 -5.40 -18.57 -16.60
C LEU A 37 -6.90 -18.27 -16.70
N SER A 38 -7.44 -17.46 -15.79
CA SER A 38 -8.86 -17.09 -15.77
C SER A 38 -9.26 -16.44 -17.08
N ASP A 39 -8.48 -15.47 -17.56
CA ASP A 39 -8.73 -14.79 -18.83
C ASP A 39 -8.70 -15.74 -20.03
N HIS A 40 -7.80 -16.72 -20.02
CA HIS A 40 -7.73 -17.72 -21.09
C HIS A 40 -8.93 -18.69 -21.08
N VAL A 41 -9.42 -19.06 -19.89
CA VAL A 41 -10.54 -20.01 -19.72
C VAL A 41 -11.90 -19.31 -19.80
N LEU A 42 -11.97 -17.99 -19.63
CA LEU A 42 -13.20 -17.19 -19.63
C LEU A 42 -14.05 -17.42 -20.88
N ASN A 43 -13.41 -17.49 -22.05
CA ASN A 43 -14.09 -17.73 -23.34
C ASN A 43 -14.65 -19.16 -23.49
N ARG A 44 -14.21 -20.12 -22.65
CA ARG A 44 -14.64 -21.52 -22.71
C ARG A 44 -15.63 -21.87 -21.61
N ASN A 45 -15.41 -21.38 -20.39
CA ASN A 45 -16.28 -21.67 -19.25
C ASN A 45 -16.18 -20.57 -18.19
N ILE A 46 -17.22 -19.74 -18.11
CA ILE A 46 -17.30 -18.62 -17.19
C ILE A 46 -17.24 -19.05 -15.72
N TRP A 47 -17.84 -20.19 -15.35
CA TRP A 47 -17.87 -20.67 -13.96
C TRP A 47 -16.48 -21.09 -13.48
N ILE A 48 -15.71 -21.74 -14.33
CA ILE A 48 -14.32 -22.11 -14.03
C ILE A 48 -13.45 -20.84 -13.93
N ALA A 49 -13.62 -19.88 -14.83
CA ALA A 49 -12.89 -18.62 -14.78
C ALA A 49 -13.19 -17.83 -13.49
N ILE A 50 -14.45 -17.77 -13.06
CA ILE A 50 -14.86 -17.15 -11.78
C ILE A 50 -14.19 -17.85 -10.58
N LEU A 51 -14.20 -19.19 -10.55
CA LEU A 51 -13.59 -19.95 -9.46
C LEU A 51 -12.07 -19.71 -9.35
N ILE A 52 -11.38 -19.62 -10.49
CA ILE A 52 -9.96 -19.29 -10.57
C ILE A 52 -9.72 -17.85 -10.08
N ALA A 53 -10.54 -16.89 -10.52
CA ALA A 53 -10.43 -15.49 -10.12
C ALA A 53 -10.65 -15.30 -8.61
N LEU A 54 -11.64 -15.99 -8.03
CA LEU A 54 -11.88 -15.97 -6.58
C LEU A 54 -10.68 -16.51 -5.79
N SER A 55 -10.06 -17.58 -6.27
CA SER A 55 -8.87 -18.16 -5.64
C SER A 55 -7.68 -17.19 -5.69
N SER A 56 -7.51 -16.50 -6.81
CA SER A 56 -6.50 -15.44 -6.96
C SER A 56 -6.74 -14.27 -5.99
N LEU A 57 -7.99 -13.83 -5.87
CA LEU A 57 -8.37 -12.74 -4.97
C LEU A 57 -8.09 -13.09 -3.51
N LEU A 58 -8.36 -14.34 -3.10
CA LEU A 58 -8.02 -14.82 -1.75
C LEU A 58 -6.52 -14.78 -1.48
N LEU A 59 -5.68 -15.14 -2.46
CA LEU A 59 -4.22 -15.03 -2.34
C LEU A 59 -3.76 -13.57 -2.26
N GLN A 60 -4.37 -12.66 -3.01
CA GLN A 60 -4.03 -11.24 -2.93
C GLN A 60 -4.43 -10.62 -1.59
N LEU A 61 -5.55 -11.03 -1.01
CA LEU A 61 -6.00 -10.53 0.30
C LEU A 61 -4.99 -10.82 1.41
N THR A 62 -4.35 -11.99 1.39
CA THR A 62 -3.33 -12.31 2.41
C THR A 62 -2.10 -11.42 2.27
N VAL A 63 -1.74 -11.01 1.05
CA VAL A 63 -0.58 -10.17 0.75
C VAL A 63 -0.72 -8.76 1.31
N VAL A 64 -1.94 -8.24 1.48
CA VAL A 64 -2.13 -6.88 2.04
C VAL A 64 -1.89 -6.85 3.56
N TYR A 65 -2.26 -7.93 4.26
CA TYR A 65 -2.16 -8.01 5.72
C TYR A 65 -0.80 -8.56 6.20
N TYR A 66 -0.29 -9.60 5.53
CA TYR A 66 0.87 -10.37 5.96
C TYR A 66 2.14 -9.53 6.17
N PRO A 67 2.61 -8.70 5.21
CA PRO A 67 3.91 -8.04 5.31
C PRO A 67 4.01 -7.12 6.53
N THR A 68 2.95 -6.37 6.81
CA THR A 68 2.90 -5.45 7.95
C THR A 68 2.93 -6.20 9.28
N ARG A 69 2.21 -7.32 9.41
CA ARG A 69 2.25 -8.13 10.63
C ARG A 69 3.55 -8.89 10.81
N ALA A 70 4.11 -9.44 9.73
CA ALA A 70 5.41 -10.08 9.76
C ALA A 70 6.48 -9.08 10.24
N PHE A 71 6.42 -7.84 9.74
CA PHE A 71 7.30 -6.77 10.19
C PHE A 71 7.07 -6.38 11.65
N TYR A 72 5.82 -6.32 12.11
CA TYR A 72 5.50 -6.13 13.51
C TYR A 72 6.15 -7.18 14.41
N TYR A 73 6.03 -8.47 14.06
CA TYR A 73 6.64 -9.55 14.84
C TYR A 73 8.18 -9.51 14.79
N HIS A 74 8.75 -9.21 13.62
CA HIS A 74 10.19 -9.03 13.44
C HIS A 74 10.73 -7.91 14.34
N GLN A 75 10.06 -6.76 14.35
CA GLN A 75 10.44 -5.59 15.15
C GLN A 75 10.32 -5.83 16.66
N LYS A 76 9.32 -6.60 17.09
CA LYS A 76 9.15 -6.98 18.49
C LYS A 76 9.99 -8.19 18.92
N LYS A 77 10.78 -8.77 18.01
CA LYS A 77 11.57 -10.00 18.24
C LYS A 77 10.72 -11.17 18.76
N THR A 78 9.45 -11.20 18.41
CA THR A 78 8.54 -12.29 18.77
C THR A 78 8.63 -13.37 17.70
N PRO A 79 8.97 -14.62 18.05
CA PRO A 79 8.99 -15.70 17.08
C PRO A 79 7.58 -15.94 16.54
N PHE A 80 7.47 -16.16 15.23
CA PHE A 80 6.21 -16.51 14.57
C PHE A 80 6.41 -17.63 13.55
N GLU A 81 5.35 -18.44 13.41
CA GLU A 81 5.24 -19.45 12.36
C GLU A 81 4.59 -18.85 11.11
N GLU A 82 5.16 -19.14 9.95
CA GLU A 82 4.68 -18.64 8.65
C GLU A 82 3.25 -19.14 8.37
N SER A 83 2.95 -20.41 8.65
CA SER A 83 1.63 -21.02 8.51
C SER A 83 0.55 -20.34 9.36
N ALA A 84 0.85 -20.05 10.64
CA ALA A 84 -0.06 -19.37 11.54
C ALA A 84 -0.36 -17.94 11.05
N LEU A 85 0.66 -17.23 10.57
CA LEU A 85 0.50 -15.88 10.02
C LEU A 85 -0.27 -15.88 8.70
N VAL A 86 -0.09 -16.87 7.84
CA VAL A 86 -0.89 -17.06 6.62
C VAL A 86 -2.36 -17.22 6.98
N MET A 87 -2.68 -18.06 7.96
CA MET A 87 -4.06 -18.26 8.41
C MET A 87 -4.66 -16.99 9.02
N GLU A 88 -3.89 -16.26 9.85
CA GLU A 88 -4.27 -14.94 10.36
C GLU A 88 -4.58 -13.98 9.20
N SER A 89 -3.77 -14.02 8.13
CA SER A 89 -3.87 -13.12 6.99
C SER A 89 -5.09 -13.34 6.11
N ILE A 90 -5.74 -14.51 6.15
CA ILE A 90 -7.01 -14.72 5.44
C ILE A 90 -8.10 -13.85 6.07
N THR A 91 -8.27 -13.97 7.40
CA THR A 91 -9.27 -13.16 8.12
C THR A 91 -8.86 -11.69 8.21
N GLY A 92 -7.56 -11.43 8.39
CA GLY A 92 -6.98 -10.09 8.41
C GLY A 92 -7.16 -9.36 7.08
N GLY A 93 -6.92 -10.06 5.96
CA GLY A 93 -7.08 -9.53 4.61
C GLY A 93 -8.52 -9.09 4.32
N ILE A 94 -9.52 -9.89 4.71
CA ILE A 94 -10.94 -9.52 4.59
C ILE A 94 -11.26 -8.25 5.39
N LYS A 95 -10.76 -8.15 6.63
CA LYS A 95 -10.95 -6.93 7.44
C LYS A 95 -10.26 -5.72 6.81
N VAL A 96 -9.04 -5.89 6.31
CA VAL A 96 -8.32 -4.83 5.59
C VAL A 96 -9.09 -4.37 4.37
N LEU A 97 -9.71 -5.28 3.60
CA LEU A 97 -10.54 -4.90 2.46
C LEU A 97 -11.73 -4.02 2.89
N LEU A 98 -12.45 -4.41 3.95
CA LEU A 98 -13.57 -3.62 4.48
C LEU A 98 -13.11 -2.23 4.94
N VAL A 99 -12.02 -2.17 5.69
CA VAL A 99 -11.42 -0.92 6.18
C VAL A 99 -10.92 -0.05 5.02
N SER A 100 -10.34 -0.66 3.98
CA SER A 100 -9.86 0.05 2.80
C SER A 100 -10.98 0.75 2.03
N ILE A 101 -12.19 0.19 2.00
CA ILE A 101 -13.36 0.85 1.39
C ILE A 101 -13.66 2.15 2.13
N VAL A 102 -13.70 2.12 3.46
CA VAL A 102 -14.00 3.30 4.28
C VAL A 102 -12.88 4.33 4.17
N TYR A 103 -11.62 3.91 4.28
CA TYR A 103 -10.47 4.80 4.09
C TYR A 103 -10.45 5.39 2.69
N GLY A 104 -10.80 4.61 1.66
CA GLY A 104 -10.92 5.08 0.29
C GLY A 104 -11.95 6.21 0.15
N LEU A 105 -13.12 6.08 0.78
CA LEU A 105 -14.13 7.15 0.81
C LEU A 105 -13.60 8.41 1.51
N VAL A 106 -12.94 8.27 2.66
CA VAL A 106 -12.38 9.41 3.39
C VAL A 106 -11.29 10.11 2.58
N VAL A 107 -10.38 9.34 1.97
CA VAL A 107 -9.30 9.87 1.12
C VAL A 107 -9.89 10.51 -0.15
N LEU A 108 -10.98 9.99 -0.71
CA LEU A 108 -11.66 10.63 -1.83
C LEU A 108 -12.22 12.00 -1.45
N ILE A 109 -12.85 12.13 -0.27
CA ILE A 109 -13.39 13.40 0.22
C ILE A 109 -12.24 14.38 0.52
N VAL A 110 -11.29 13.97 1.37
CA VAL A 110 -10.17 14.81 1.78
C VAL A 110 -9.32 15.18 0.57
N GLY A 111 -8.93 14.19 -0.23
CA GLY A 111 -8.14 14.39 -1.45
C GLY A 111 -8.85 15.22 -2.50
N GLY A 112 -10.16 15.06 -2.66
CA GLY A 112 -10.98 15.90 -3.52
C GLY A 112 -10.94 17.38 -3.10
N LEU A 113 -10.99 17.66 -1.79
CA LEU A 113 -10.84 19.01 -1.25
C LEU A 113 -9.43 19.58 -1.49
N PHE A 114 -8.39 18.77 -1.26
CA PHE A 114 -6.99 19.18 -1.51
C PHE A 114 -6.70 19.46 -2.99
N LEU A 115 -7.33 18.71 -3.90
CA LEU A 115 -7.15 18.86 -5.35
C LEU A 115 -8.09 19.90 -5.96
N LEU A 116 -9.05 20.43 -5.21
CA LEU A 116 -10.04 21.39 -5.70
C LEU A 116 -9.42 22.63 -6.38
N PRO A 117 -8.35 23.25 -5.86
CA PRO A 117 -7.68 24.35 -6.55
C PRO A 117 -7.13 23.95 -7.93
N ALA A 118 -6.59 22.74 -8.06
CA ALA A 118 -6.07 22.21 -9.33
C ALA A 118 -7.19 21.90 -10.32
N ILE A 119 -8.30 21.34 -9.82
CA ILE A 119 -9.51 21.06 -10.62
C ILE A 119 -10.08 22.38 -11.15
N LEU A 120 -10.25 23.39 -10.29
CA LEU A 120 -10.73 24.71 -10.70
C LEU A 120 -9.80 25.35 -11.74
N ALA A 121 -8.49 25.32 -11.53
CA ALA A 121 -7.51 25.85 -12.49
C ALA A 121 -7.63 25.16 -13.87
N TYR A 122 -7.90 23.85 -13.90
CA TYR A 122 -8.07 23.11 -15.15
C TYR A 122 -9.29 23.57 -15.96
N TYR A 123 -10.40 23.89 -15.29
CA TYR A 123 -11.66 24.27 -15.95
C TYR A 123 -11.78 25.77 -16.24
N ILE A 124 -11.11 26.63 -15.47
CA ILE A 124 -11.22 28.09 -15.61
C ILE A 124 -10.23 28.64 -16.65
N LEU A 125 -9.08 27.98 -16.83
CA LEU A 125 -8.02 28.48 -17.70
C LEU A 125 -8.09 27.89 -19.11
N SER A 126 -7.78 28.72 -20.10
CA SER A 126 -7.71 28.31 -21.51
C SER A 126 -6.28 27.97 -21.95
N GLY A 127 -6.16 27.12 -22.97
CA GLY A 127 -4.88 26.81 -23.60
C GLY A 127 -3.97 25.91 -22.76
N THR A 128 -2.65 25.98 -22.99
CA THR A 128 -1.66 25.12 -22.31
C THR A 128 -1.48 25.47 -20.82
N ALA A 129 -1.74 26.73 -20.44
CA ALA A 129 -1.65 27.21 -19.06
C ALA A 129 -2.52 26.40 -18.09
N ARG A 130 -3.67 25.87 -18.54
CA ARG A 130 -4.56 25.02 -17.73
C ARG A 130 -3.86 23.77 -17.21
N TYR A 131 -3.06 23.13 -18.05
CA TYR A 131 -2.37 21.88 -17.71
C TYR A 131 -1.19 22.13 -16.79
N VAL A 132 -0.43 23.20 -17.04
CA VAL A 132 0.73 23.57 -16.23
C VAL A 132 0.29 23.98 -14.82
N LEU A 133 -0.74 24.83 -14.70
CA LEU A 133 -1.22 25.29 -13.40
C LEU A 133 -1.99 24.21 -12.64
N ALA A 134 -2.81 23.38 -13.31
CA ALA A 134 -3.43 22.23 -12.66
C ALA A 134 -2.37 21.23 -12.16
N GLY A 135 -1.31 20.98 -12.94
CA GLY A 135 -0.19 20.15 -12.53
C GLY A 135 0.55 20.74 -11.32
N LEU A 136 0.90 22.02 -11.36
CA LEU A 136 1.63 22.70 -10.28
C LEU A 136 0.83 22.70 -8.96
N LEU A 137 -0.47 22.91 -9.03
CA LEU A 137 -1.35 22.93 -7.86
C LEU A 137 -1.73 21.53 -7.37
N GLY A 138 -1.84 20.56 -8.28
CA GLY A 138 -2.32 19.20 -7.97
C GLY A 138 -1.22 18.23 -7.56
N LEU A 139 0.00 18.39 -8.09
CA LEU A 139 1.09 17.44 -7.87
C LEU A 139 1.59 17.41 -6.42
N PRO A 140 1.79 18.55 -5.73
CA PRO A 140 2.17 18.53 -4.32
C PRO A 140 1.17 17.82 -3.39
N PRO A 141 -0.15 18.13 -3.41
CA PRO A 141 -1.12 17.42 -2.58
C PRO A 141 -1.28 15.96 -3.00
N ALA A 142 -1.18 15.62 -4.29
CA ALA A 142 -1.23 14.23 -4.74
C ALA A 142 -0.08 13.39 -4.15
N ILE A 143 1.14 13.94 -4.11
CA ILE A 143 2.30 13.29 -3.50
C ILE A 143 2.09 13.11 -1.99
N LEU A 144 1.60 14.14 -1.30
CA LEU A 144 1.31 14.04 0.14
C LEU A 144 0.24 12.98 0.43
N LEU A 145 -0.83 12.93 -0.37
CA LEU A 145 -1.88 11.92 -0.27
C LEU A 145 -1.34 10.51 -0.53
N MET A 146 -0.43 10.34 -1.49
CA MET A 146 0.24 9.05 -1.72
C MET A 146 0.98 8.58 -0.46
N GLY A 147 1.68 9.48 0.23
CA GLY A 147 2.33 9.19 1.50
C GLY A 147 1.34 8.77 2.59
N VAL A 148 0.21 9.47 2.70
CA VAL A 148 -0.88 9.14 3.64
C VAL A 148 -1.44 7.76 3.35
N ILE A 149 -1.86 7.48 2.11
CA ILE A 149 -2.45 6.21 1.68
C ILE A 149 -1.51 5.05 1.97
N ALA A 150 -0.21 5.22 1.68
CA ALA A 150 0.81 4.21 1.96
C ALA A 150 0.99 3.91 3.46
N MET A 151 0.56 4.79 4.36
CA MET A 151 0.65 4.60 5.82
C MET A 151 -0.67 4.14 6.47
N MET A 152 -1.84 4.48 5.91
CA MET A 152 -3.14 4.22 6.56
C MET A 152 -3.41 2.73 6.83
N ILE A 153 -3.23 1.88 5.82
CA ILE A 153 -3.44 0.43 5.98
C ILE A 153 -2.38 -0.18 6.90
N PRO A 154 -1.07 0.12 6.73
CA PRO A 154 -0.09 -0.37 7.67
C PRO A 154 -0.32 0.08 9.12
N ALA A 155 -0.76 1.32 9.36
CA ALA A 155 -1.11 1.81 10.69
C ALA A 155 -2.25 1.00 11.33
N TYR A 156 -3.32 0.75 10.57
CA TYR A 156 -4.42 -0.11 10.99
C TYR A 156 -3.94 -1.53 11.33
N VAL A 157 -3.17 -2.16 10.44
CA VAL A 157 -2.71 -3.55 10.65
C VAL A 157 -1.74 -3.66 11.84
N TRP A 158 -0.91 -2.64 12.04
CA TRP A 158 0.05 -2.57 13.14
C TRP A 158 -0.65 -2.46 14.50
N THR A 159 -1.63 -1.56 14.61
CA THR A 159 -2.32 -1.23 15.87
C THR A 159 -3.56 -2.08 16.11
N ARG A 160 -4.14 -2.65 15.06
CA ARG A 160 -5.49 -3.25 15.01
C ARG A 160 -6.61 -2.27 15.37
N ASP A 161 -6.36 -0.96 15.23
CA ASP A 161 -7.32 0.10 15.50
C ASP A 161 -7.67 0.87 14.22
N PHE A 162 -8.98 0.99 13.94
CA PHE A 162 -9.50 1.75 12.82
C PHE A 162 -9.24 3.26 12.95
N GLY A 163 -9.31 3.80 14.17
CA GLY A 163 -9.07 5.22 14.44
C GLY A 163 -7.64 5.64 14.11
N GLU A 164 -6.67 4.74 14.35
CA GLU A 164 -5.26 4.98 14.07
C GLU A 164 -4.95 5.13 12.57
N GLY A 165 -5.67 4.38 11.71
CA GLY A 165 -5.54 4.52 10.26
C GLY A 165 -6.06 5.87 9.76
N LEU A 166 -7.16 6.38 10.31
CA LEU A 166 -7.64 7.74 10.02
C LEU A 166 -6.74 8.82 10.62
N GLY A 167 -6.21 8.58 11.82
CA GLY A 167 -5.28 9.45 12.54
C GLY A 167 -4.00 9.74 11.76
N VAL A 168 -3.61 8.86 10.83
CA VAL A 168 -2.49 9.09 9.89
C VAL A 168 -2.65 10.41 9.13
N ILE A 169 -3.87 10.82 8.76
CA ILE A 169 -4.09 12.09 8.06
C ILE A 169 -3.61 13.27 8.92
N GLY A 170 -4.02 13.31 10.19
CA GLY A 170 -3.59 14.35 11.12
C GLY A 170 -2.09 14.32 11.37
N VAL A 171 -1.54 13.13 11.65
CA VAL A 171 -0.10 12.93 11.89
C VAL A 171 0.74 13.35 10.68
N ALA A 172 0.27 13.04 9.46
CA ALA A 172 0.92 13.40 8.22
C ALA A 172 0.84 14.90 7.92
N LEU A 173 -0.27 15.57 8.24
CA LEU A 173 -0.41 17.02 8.09
C LEU A 173 0.48 17.78 9.09
N ASP A 174 0.53 17.34 10.35
CA ASP A 174 1.45 17.87 11.36
C ASP A 174 2.93 17.67 10.97
N ASN A 175 3.21 16.66 10.14
CA ASN A 175 4.55 16.34 9.62
C ASN A 175 4.63 16.45 8.08
N ALA A 176 3.94 17.44 7.49
CA ALA A 176 3.71 17.49 6.04
C ALA A 176 4.99 17.34 5.19
N LYS A 177 6.12 17.88 5.64
CA LYS A 177 7.42 17.73 4.93
C LYS A 177 7.88 16.28 4.87
N GLU A 178 7.85 15.55 5.97
CA GLU A 178 8.29 14.15 6.02
C GLU A 178 7.27 13.23 5.32
N ALA A 179 5.97 13.51 5.46
CA ALA A 179 4.91 12.79 4.73
C ALA A 179 5.01 13.00 3.21
N PHE A 180 5.32 14.23 2.77
CA PHE A 180 5.55 14.55 1.36
C PHE A 180 6.78 13.82 0.80
N VAL A 181 7.92 13.86 1.50
CA VAL A 181 9.13 13.14 1.07
C VAL A 181 8.88 11.64 1.02
N PHE A 182 8.18 11.08 2.02
CA PHE A 182 7.78 9.68 2.00
C PHE A 182 6.87 9.36 0.82
N GLY A 183 5.85 10.18 0.56
CA GLY A 183 4.96 10.04 -0.59
C GLY A 183 5.70 10.10 -1.93
N ALA A 184 6.69 10.98 -2.07
CA ALA A 184 7.52 11.09 -3.26
C ALA A 184 8.38 9.82 -3.47
N LEU A 185 8.96 9.29 -2.39
CA LEU A 185 9.74 8.06 -2.44
C LEU A 185 8.85 6.85 -2.77
N MET A 186 7.67 6.76 -2.16
CA MET A 186 6.69 5.72 -2.47
C MET A 186 6.22 5.81 -3.92
N ALA A 187 5.93 7.01 -4.43
CA ALA A 187 5.58 7.22 -5.83
C ALA A 187 6.72 6.78 -6.77
N ALA A 188 7.97 7.14 -6.46
CA ALA A 188 9.12 6.73 -7.26
C ALA A 188 9.32 5.21 -7.27
N VAL A 189 9.19 4.56 -6.11
CA VAL A 189 9.27 3.08 -5.99
C VAL A 189 8.14 2.41 -6.74
N SER A 190 6.89 2.88 -6.59
CA SER A 190 5.73 2.34 -7.30
C SER A 190 5.88 2.49 -8.81
N VAL A 191 6.22 3.69 -9.31
CA VAL A 191 6.42 3.93 -10.75
C VAL A 191 7.59 3.10 -11.29
N GLY A 192 8.69 3.00 -10.56
CA GLY A 192 9.84 2.19 -10.96
C GLY A 192 9.52 0.70 -11.06
N LEU A 193 8.84 0.14 -10.05
CA LEU A 193 8.44 -1.27 -10.04
C LEU A 193 7.38 -1.57 -11.10
N TRP A 194 6.39 -0.70 -11.27
CA TRP A 194 5.35 -0.87 -12.30
C TRP A 194 5.92 -0.73 -13.70
N GLY A 195 6.83 0.22 -13.93
CA GLY A 195 7.53 0.36 -15.19
C GLY A 195 8.36 -0.88 -15.53
N ALA A 196 9.06 -1.45 -14.54
CA ALA A 196 9.78 -2.70 -14.70
C ALA A 196 8.84 -3.89 -14.98
N ALA A 197 7.71 -3.99 -14.28
CA ALA A 197 6.71 -5.03 -14.51
C ALA A 197 6.15 -4.96 -15.93
N GLN A 198 5.72 -3.79 -16.39
CA GLN A 198 5.19 -3.61 -17.73
C GLN A 198 6.24 -3.90 -18.81
N GLY A 199 7.48 -3.49 -18.60
CA GLY A 199 8.58 -3.82 -19.51
C GLY A 199 8.83 -5.33 -19.61
N LEU A 200 8.82 -6.04 -18.48
CA LEU A 200 9.00 -7.48 -18.44
C LEU A 200 7.81 -8.25 -19.03
N VAL A 201 6.58 -7.82 -18.73
CA VAL A 201 5.34 -8.36 -19.31
C VAL A 201 5.37 -8.20 -20.84
N PHE A 202 5.71 -7.01 -21.33
CA PHE A 202 5.85 -6.75 -22.77
C PHE A 202 6.87 -7.68 -23.42
N ILE A 203 8.08 -7.80 -22.87
CA ILE A 203 9.11 -8.71 -23.40
C ILE A 203 8.63 -10.16 -23.37
N SER A 204 8.00 -10.60 -22.28
CA SER A 204 7.50 -11.98 -22.15
C SER A 204 6.42 -12.30 -23.19
N SER A 205 5.55 -11.34 -23.51
CA SER A 205 4.51 -11.49 -24.54
C SER A 205 5.06 -11.54 -25.97
N LEU A 206 6.23 -10.95 -26.20
CA LEU A 206 6.94 -11.02 -27.50
C LEU A 206 7.68 -12.35 -27.69
N VAL A 207 8.19 -12.93 -26.60
CA VAL A 207 9.02 -14.14 -26.63
C VAL A 207 8.18 -15.42 -26.55
N ALA A 208 7.04 -15.40 -25.86
CA ALA A 208 6.16 -16.56 -25.69
C ALA A 208 4.73 -16.24 -26.13
N GLY A 209 4.22 -16.97 -27.12
CA GLY A 209 2.84 -16.86 -27.60
C GLY A 209 1.86 -17.72 -26.81
N GLY A 210 0.57 -17.38 -26.91
CA GLY A 210 -0.53 -18.19 -26.36
C GLY A 210 -0.55 -18.27 -24.82
N ILE A 211 -0.96 -19.43 -24.29
CA ILE A 211 -1.07 -19.67 -22.83
C ILE A 211 0.26 -19.42 -22.13
N THR A 212 1.38 -19.93 -22.66
CA THR A 212 2.69 -19.84 -22.00
C THR A 212 3.12 -18.39 -21.78
N GLY A 213 2.85 -17.51 -22.75
CA GLY A 213 3.09 -16.07 -22.61
C GLY A 213 2.24 -15.44 -21.51
N ALA A 214 0.94 -15.75 -21.49
CA ALA A 214 0.02 -15.24 -20.46
C ALA A 214 0.41 -15.70 -19.04
N LEU A 215 0.85 -16.96 -18.89
CA LEU A 215 1.31 -17.49 -17.60
C LEU A 215 2.60 -16.82 -17.13
N LEU A 216 3.57 -16.64 -18.02
CA LEU A 216 4.84 -15.98 -17.70
C LEU A 216 4.63 -14.50 -17.37
N ALA A 217 3.82 -13.79 -18.15
CA ALA A 217 3.44 -12.42 -17.89
C ALA A 217 2.75 -12.27 -16.52
N GLY A 218 1.74 -13.11 -16.26
CA GLY A 218 1.02 -13.12 -14.97
C GLY A 218 1.92 -13.46 -13.79
N LEU A 219 2.86 -14.39 -13.94
CA LEU A 219 3.83 -14.72 -12.89
C LEU A 219 4.73 -13.52 -12.57
N LEU A 220 5.32 -12.90 -13.60
CA LEU A 220 6.24 -11.77 -13.43
C LEU A 220 5.54 -10.55 -12.81
N ASP A 221 4.36 -10.20 -13.34
CA ASP A 221 3.54 -9.11 -12.81
C ASP A 221 3.14 -9.38 -11.34
N GLY A 222 2.70 -10.61 -11.05
CA GLY A 222 2.36 -11.04 -9.70
C GLY A 222 3.53 -10.96 -8.73
N LEU A 223 4.72 -11.46 -9.12
CA LEU A 223 5.92 -11.39 -8.28
C LEU A 223 6.33 -9.94 -7.96
N ILE A 224 6.28 -9.05 -8.96
CA ILE A 224 6.64 -7.64 -8.78
C ILE A 224 5.60 -6.91 -7.93
N THR A 225 4.32 -7.21 -8.13
CA THR A 225 3.23 -6.70 -7.29
C THR A 225 3.38 -7.15 -5.84
N GLY A 226 3.76 -8.40 -5.61
CA GLY A 226 4.06 -8.93 -4.27
C GLY A 226 5.24 -8.20 -3.62
N LEU A 227 6.33 -7.98 -4.35
CA LEU A 227 7.47 -7.20 -3.87
C LEU A 227 7.09 -5.75 -3.54
N SER A 228 6.32 -5.11 -4.41
CA SER A 228 5.80 -3.76 -4.20
C SER A 228 4.95 -3.67 -2.93
N SER A 229 4.07 -4.66 -2.72
CA SER A 229 3.21 -4.75 -1.55
C SER A 229 4.00 -4.94 -0.26
N VAL A 230 5.06 -5.76 -0.29
CA VAL A 230 5.97 -5.93 0.85
C VAL A 230 6.67 -4.61 1.17
N ILE A 231 7.30 -3.98 0.18
CA ILE A 231 8.04 -2.72 0.39
C ILE A 231 7.10 -1.64 0.93
N SER A 232 5.92 -1.48 0.31
CA SER A 232 4.93 -0.49 0.72
C SER A 232 4.38 -0.76 2.12
N GLY A 233 3.99 -2.00 2.42
CA GLY A 233 3.45 -2.35 3.73
C GLY A 233 4.46 -2.14 4.87
N VAL A 234 5.70 -2.58 4.67
CA VAL A 234 6.77 -2.45 5.65
C VAL A 234 7.21 -0.99 5.82
N ALA A 235 7.41 -0.26 4.71
CA ALA A 235 7.82 1.13 4.75
C ALA A 235 6.74 2.04 5.36
N GLY A 236 5.47 1.79 5.03
CA GLY A 236 4.34 2.49 5.62
C GLY A 236 4.25 2.26 7.13
N ALA A 237 4.43 1.02 7.60
CA ALA A 237 4.45 0.70 9.02
C ALA A 237 5.63 1.36 9.76
N ALA A 238 6.83 1.31 9.17
CA ALA A 238 8.03 1.92 9.73
C ALA A 238 7.89 3.45 9.83
N MET A 239 7.35 4.08 8.78
CA MET A 239 7.13 5.52 8.72
C MET A 239 6.07 5.95 9.73
N TYR A 240 4.91 5.27 9.76
CA TYR A 240 3.85 5.53 10.75
C TYR A 240 4.40 5.47 12.18
N ARG A 241 5.18 4.43 12.53
CA ARG A 241 5.78 4.31 13.86
C ARG A 241 6.74 5.47 14.16
N LYS A 242 7.58 5.87 13.21
CA LYS A 242 8.52 6.99 13.38
C LYS A 242 7.79 8.32 13.59
N LEU A 243 6.69 8.55 12.87
CA LEU A 243 5.88 9.75 13.04
C LEU A 243 5.08 9.74 14.34
N ARG A 244 4.51 8.59 14.74
CA ARG A 244 3.75 8.46 15.99
C ARG A 244 4.62 8.69 17.22
N VAL A 245 5.81 8.10 17.28
CA VAL A 245 6.77 8.32 18.38
C VAL A 245 7.15 9.79 18.53
N TRP A 246 7.13 10.55 17.42
CA TRP A 246 7.38 11.98 17.47
C TRP A 246 6.17 12.77 18.00
N VAL A 247 4.96 12.46 17.54
CA VAL A 247 3.73 13.09 18.05
C VAL A 247 3.56 12.85 19.55
N GLU A 248 3.84 11.63 20.02
CA GLU A 248 3.80 11.28 21.44
C GLU A 248 4.89 11.99 22.27
N LYS A 249 6.04 12.33 21.66
CA LYS A 249 7.13 13.05 22.32
C LYS A 249 6.96 14.57 22.33
N GLU A 250 6.40 15.15 21.28
CA GLU A 250 6.21 16.61 21.16
C GLU A 250 4.85 17.10 21.66
N ARG A 251 3.84 16.22 21.69
CA ARG A 251 2.57 16.45 22.41
C ARG A 251 2.35 15.33 23.42
N PRO A 252 3.07 15.31 24.57
CA PRO A 252 2.58 14.55 25.70
C PRO A 252 1.21 15.12 26.01
N VAL A 253 0.16 14.32 25.84
CA VAL A 253 -1.18 14.71 26.26
C VAL A 253 -1.08 14.94 27.78
N ARG A 254 -0.95 16.21 28.19
CA ARG A 254 -1.28 16.61 29.56
C ARG A 254 -2.79 16.44 29.64
N VAL A 255 -3.23 15.24 29.96
CA VAL A 255 -4.56 15.05 30.54
C VAL A 255 -4.45 15.75 31.89
N ASP A 256 -4.90 17.00 31.95
CA ASP A 256 -5.04 17.71 33.21
C ASP A 256 -6.12 16.94 34.00
N PRO A 257 -5.82 16.23 35.09
CA PRO A 257 -6.79 15.38 35.76
C PRO A 257 -8.01 16.15 36.30
N ASP A 258 -7.96 17.48 36.31
CA ASP A 258 -8.98 18.36 36.87
C ASP A 258 -10.17 18.63 35.94
N TRP A 259 -10.13 18.30 34.63
CA TRP A 259 -11.30 18.53 33.76
C TRP A 259 -12.46 17.56 34.05
N LEU A 260 -12.17 16.35 34.54
CA LEU A 260 -13.17 15.38 34.98
C LEU A 260 -13.80 15.71 36.35
N ALA A 261 -13.21 16.64 37.11
CA ALA A 261 -13.76 17.10 38.39
C ALA A 261 -14.76 18.26 38.24
N SER A 262 -15.03 18.72 37.01
CA SER A 262 -15.91 19.87 36.71
C SER A 262 -17.23 19.51 36.00
N LEU A 263 -17.52 18.22 35.83
CA LEU A 263 -18.81 17.67 35.37
C LEU A 263 -19.52 16.97 36.54
#